data_AF-A0A381EG42-F1
#
_entry.id   AF-A0A381EG42-F1
#
_cell.length_a   1.000
_cell.length_b   1.000
_cell.length_c   1.000
_cell.angle_alpha   90.00
_cell.angle_beta   90.00
_cell.angle_gamma   90.00
#
_symmetry.space_group_name_H-M   'P 1'
#
loop_
_entity.id
_entity.type
_entity.pdbx_description
1 polymer ?
#
loop_
_entity_poly.entity_id
_entity_poly.type
_entity_poly.pdbx_seq_one_letter_code
_entity_poly.pdbx_strand_id
1 'polypeptide(L)'
;MARESKAYKIDKQILEKFVNVPMLVKIEDDPRFPHFVVIINYRGDYLQVFNPSHGEYISSKREFYSVWDRYDKGGYALIIAPKKTLKTFKLPLPNKINYEFDFNFF
;
A
#
# COMPACT_ATOMS: atom_id res chain seq x y z
N MET A 1 -14.95 18.01 1.35
CA MET A 1 -14.34 17.33 0.17
C MET A 1 -14.56 15.84 0.34
N ALA A 2 -15.47 15.23 -0.44
CA ALA A 2 -15.82 13.82 -0.27
C ALA A 2 -14.84 12.92 -1.02
N ARG A 3 -14.05 12.11 -0.29
CA ARG A 3 -13.29 11.00 -0.87
C ARG A 3 -14.29 9.85 -1.12
N GLU A 4 -14.31 9.28 -2.31
CA GLU A 4 -15.01 8.00 -2.53
C GLU A 4 -14.04 6.88 -2.18
N SER A 5 -14.44 6.03 -1.26
CA SER A 5 -13.76 4.79 -0.93
C SER A 5 -14.67 3.63 -1.34
N LYS A 6 -14.17 2.76 -2.22
CA LYS A 6 -14.82 1.50 -2.56
C LYS A 6 -13.83 0.38 -2.27
N ALA A 7 -14.26 -0.56 -1.43
CA ALA A 7 -13.51 -1.77 -1.16
C ALA A 7 -13.82 -2.80 -2.25
N TYR A 8 -12.77 -3.36 -2.83
CA TYR A 8 -12.88 -4.41 -3.83
C TYR A 8 -12.11 -5.63 -3.34
N LYS A 9 -12.66 -6.81 -3.59
CA LYS A 9 -11.87 -8.03 -3.59
C LYS A 9 -11.27 -8.16 -4.99
N ILE A 10 -9.94 -8.09 -5.09
CA ILE A 10 -9.22 -8.15 -6.36
C ILE A 10 -8.20 -9.28 -6.31
N ASP A 11 -7.99 -9.95 -7.45
CA ASP A 11 -6.91 -10.92 -7.62
C ASP A 11 -5.66 -10.28 -8.23
N LYS A 12 -4.61 -11.09 -8.40
CA LYS A 12 -3.35 -10.69 -9.03
C LYS A 12 -3.56 -10.12 -10.44
N GLN A 13 -4.44 -10.73 -11.24
CA GLN A 13 -4.68 -10.30 -12.63
C GLN A 13 -5.35 -8.93 -12.71
N ILE A 14 -6.23 -8.61 -11.77
CA ILE A 14 -6.86 -7.30 -11.65
C ILE A 14 -5.85 -6.28 -11.12
N LEU A 15 -5.04 -6.64 -10.11
CA LEU A 15 -4.01 -5.77 -9.56
C LEU A 15 -3.00 -5.32 -10.62
N GLU A 16 -2.61 -6.22 -11.53
CA GLU A 16 -1.76 -5.91 -12.69
C GLU A 16 -2.30 -4.77 -13.58
N LYS A 17 -3.61 -4.59 -13.63
CA LYS A 17 -4.25 -3.53 -14.44
C LYS A 17 -4.19 -2.16 -13.74
N PHE A 18 -4.02 -2.11 -12.42
CA PHE A 18 -3.98 -0.90 -11.62
C PHE A 18 -2.56 -0.34 -11.46
N VAL A 19 -1.98 0.12 -12.56
CA VAL A 19 -0.63 0.72 -12.59
C VAL A 19 -0.65 2.17 -12.11
N ASN A 20 0.30 2.55 -11.25
CA ASN A 20 0.46 3.90 -10.67
C ASN A 20 -0.75 4.39 -9.87
N VAL A 21 -1.59 3.48 -9.38
CA VAL A 21 -2.76 3.81 -8.55
C VAL A 21 -2.44 3.44 -7.10
N PRO A 22 -2.45 4.39 -6.15
CA PRO A 22 -2.24 4.08 -4.74
C PRO A 22 -3.45 3.33 -4.19
N MET A 23 -3.18 2.20 -3.55
CA MET A 23 -4.20 1.32 -2.97
C MET A 23 -3.83 0.99 -1.53
N LEU A 24 -4.78 1.14 -0.61
CA LEU A 24 -4.63 0.59 0.74
C LEU A 24 -5.05 -0.88 0.71
N VAL A 25 -4.17 -1.76 1.16
CA VAL A 25 -4.37 -3.20 1.14
C VAL A 25 -4.04 -3.79 2.51
N LYS A 26 -4.67 -4.92 2.83
CA LYS A 26 -4.35 -5.70 4.02
C LYS A 26 -3.36 -6.79 3.64
N ILE A 27 -2.23 -6.90 4.34
CA ILE A 27 -1.26 -7.99 4.18
C ILE A 27 -1.21 -8.87 5.43
N GLU A 28 -0.82 -10.12 5.25
CA GLU A 28 -0.75 -11.16 6.29
C GLU A 28 0.61 -11.86 6.26
N ASP A 29 1.68 -11.09 6.50
CA ASP A 29 3.04 -11.63 6.64
C ASP A 29 3.15 -12.53 7.89
N ASP A 30 2.70 -12.04 9.05
CA ASP A 30 2.36 -12.84 10.23
C ASP A 30 0.83 -13.06 10.30
N PRO A 31 0.33 -14.31 10.18
CA PRO A 31 -1.09 -14.61 10.27
C PRO A 31 -1.79 -14.13 11.54
N ARG A 32 -1.04 -13.88 12.62
CA ARG A 32 -1.56 -13.39 13.90
C ARG A 32 -1.79 -11.89 13.91
N PHE A 33 -1.09 -11.15 13.05
CA PHE A 33 -1.05 -9.68 13.04
C PHE A 33 -1.26 -9.12 11.63
N PRO A 34 -2.43 -9.34 11.02
CA PRO A 34 -2.76 -8.74 9.73
C PRO A 34 -2.77 -7.21 9.86
N HIS A 35 -2.13 -6.52 8.94
CA HIS A 35 -2.03 -5.06 8.98
C HIS A 35 -2.19 -4.42 7.60
N PHE A 36 -2.37 -3.10 7.59
CA PHE A 36 -2.60 -2.34 6.36
C PHE A 36 -1.34 -1.63 5.89
N VAL A 37 -1.13 -1.67 4.57
CA VAL A 37 -0.07 -0.94 3.87
C VAL A 37 -0.66 -0.23 2.67
N VAL A 38 -0.01 0.85 2.22
CA VAL A 38 -0.31 1.44 0.91
C VAL A 38 0.62 0.82 -0.12
N ILE A 39 0.10 0.44 -1.28
CA ILE A 39 0.90 -0.03 -2.42
C ILE A 39 0.71 0.86 -3.63
N ILE A 40 1.77 0.97 -4.43
CA ILE A 40 1.72 1.49 -5.79
C ILE A 40 2.29 0.41 -6.70
N ASN A 41 1.44 -0.15 -7.55
CA ASN A 41 1.83 -1.16 -8.52
C ASN A 41 2.46 -0.49 -9.76
N TYR A 42 3.56 -1.07 -10.26
CA TYR A 42 4.25 -0.61 -11.48
C TYR A 42 4.18 -1.67 -12.58
N ARG A 43 4.52 -1.25 -13.82
CA ARG A 43 4.77 -2.22 -14.90
C ARG A 43 6.06 -2.99 -14.57
N GLY A 44 6.07 -4.29 -14.84
CA GLY A 44 7.18 -5.18 -14.50
C GLY A 44 6.83 -6.13 -13.36
N ASP A 45 7.83 -6.58 -12.61
CA ASP A 45 7.75 -7.62 -11.59
C ASP A 45 7.89 -7.09 -10.16
N TYR A 46 7.73 -5.79 -9.95
CA TYR A 46 7.87 -5.13 -8.64
C TYR A 46 6.71 -4.16 -8.35
N LEU A 47 6.57 -3.82 -7.07
CA LEU A 47 5.71 -2.75 -6.58
C LEU A 47 6.38 -2.04 -5.40
N GLN A 48 5.88 -0.86 -5.07
CA GLN A 48 6.32 -0.11 -3.89
C GLN A 48 5.29 -0.25 -2.78
N VAL A 49 5.78 -0.40 -1.55
CA VAL A 49 4.99 -0.55 -0.34
C VAL A 49 5.35 0.55 0.64
N PHE A 50 4.32 1.17 1.23
CA PHE A 50 4.44 2.12 2.33
C PHE A 50 3.80 1.47 3.56
N ASN A 51 4.64 0.95 4.44
CA ASN A 51 4.25 0.29 5.67
C ASN A 51 4.41 1.26 6.84
N PRO A 52 3.35 1.56 7.63
CA PRO A 52 3.46 2.44 8.79
C PRO A 52 4.53 2.02 9.81
N SER A 53 4.83 0.73 9.91
CA SER A 53 5.80 0.18 10.86
C SER A 53 7.23 0.09 10.33
N HIS A 54 7.42 0.05 9.00
CA HIS A 54 8.72 -0.24 8.37
C HIS A 54 9.17 0.82 7.34
N GLY A 55 8.36 1.86 7.13
CA GLY A 55 8.62 2.88 6.12
C GLY A 55 8.34 2.42 4.69
N GLU A 56 9.11 2.93 3.75
CA GLU A 56 8.96 2.71 2.31
C GLU A 56 9.95 1.66 1.80
N TYR A 57 9.47 0.72 0.99
CA TYR A 57 10.34 -0.27 0.33
C TYR A 57 9.77 -0.76 -1.00
N ILE A 58 10.64 -1.34 -1.82
CA ILE A 58 10.28 -2.04 -3.06
C ILE A 58 10.20 -3.53 -2.75
N SER A 59 9.16 -4.19 -3.24
CA SER A 59 8.99 -5.64 -3.15
C SER A 59 8.78 -6.23 -4.54
N SER A 60 9.35 -7.41 -4.78
CA SER A 60 8.93 -8.16 -5.96
C SER A 60 7.44 -8.53 -5.84
N LYS A 61 6.73 -8.59 -6.95
CA LYS A 61 5.32 -9.01 -6.97
C LYS A 61 5.16 -10.41 -6.42
N ARG A 62 6.11 -11.30 -6.68
CA ARG A 62 6.12 -12.65 -6.13
C ARG A 62 6.14 -12.65 -4.60
N GLU A 63 7.03 -11.89 -3.99
CA GLU A 63 7.11 -11.76 -2.52
C GLU A 63 5.84 -11.11 -1.97
N PHE A 64 5.41 -9.99 -2.57
CA PHE A 64 4.20 -9.30 -2.15
C PHE A 64 2.96 -10.21 -2.21
N TYR A 65 2.80 -11.01 -3.27
CA TYR A 65 1.70 -11.96 -3.41
C TYR A 65 1.74 -13.08 -2.37
N SER A 66 2.92 -13.45 -1.88
CA SER A 66 3.03 -14.48 -0.83
C SER A 66 2.44 -14.04 0.52
N VAL A 67 2.25 -12.73 0.73
CA VAL A 67 1.67 -12.15 1.96
C VAL A 67 0.30 -11.49 1.73
N TRP A 68 0.02 -11.02 0.52
CA TRP A 68 -1.26 -10.37 0.19
C TRP A 68 -2.30 -11.33 -0.38
N ASP A 69 -1.87 -12.28 -1.22
CA ASP A 69 -2.73 -13.25 -1.90
C ASP A 69 -2.13 -14.67 -1.82
N ARG A 70 -1.78 -15.06 -0.58
CA ARG A 70 -1.06 -16.30 -0.27
C ARG A 70 -1.77 -17.56 -0.77
N TYR A 71 -3.10 -17.54 -0.77
CA TYR A 71 -3.95 -18.69 -1.09
C TYR A 71 -4.62 -18.59 -2.47
N ASP A 72 -4.18 -17.64 -3.31
CA ASP A 72 -4.76 -17.39 -4.64
C ASP A 72 -6.28 -17.13 -4.59
N LYS A 73 -6.73 -16.43 -3.54
CA LYS A 73 -8.14 -16.09 -3.31
C LYS A 73 -8.43 -14.61 -3.58
N GLY A 74 -7.42 -13.83 -3.93
CA GLY A 74 -7.45 -12.37 -4.00
C GLY A 74 -7.40 -11.70 -2.63
N GLY A 75 -6.98 -10.44 -2.63
CA GLY A 75 -6.93 -9.59 -1.45
C GLY A 75 -7.96 -8.46 -1.49
N TYR A 76 -8.26 -7.90 -0.33
CA TYR A 76 -9.07 -6.68 -0.24
C TYR A 76 -8.20 -5.45 -0.52
N ALA A 77 -8.64 -4.63 -1.46
CA ALA A 77 -8.00 -3.37 -1.81
C ALA A 77 -9.00 -2.21 -1.76
N LEU A 78 -8.56 -1.12 -1.15
CA LEU A 78 -9.26 0.17 -1.16
C LEU A 78 -8.51 1.12 -2.09
N ILE A 79 -9.13 1.44 -3.22
CA ILE A 79 -8.56 2.36 -4.22
C ILE A 79 -8.67 3.79 -3.70
N ILE A 80 -7.54 4.50 -3.63
CA ILE A 80 -7.49 5.90 -3.20
C ILE A 80 -7.37 6.77 -4.45
N ALA A 81 -8.50 7.06 -5.10
CA ALA A 81 -8.54 7.95 -6.25
C ALA A 81 -9.13 9.32 -5.86
N PRO A 82 -8.49 10.44 -6.24
CA PRO A 82 -9.10 11.74 -6.06
C PRO A 82 -10.24 11.95 -7.07
N LYS A 83 -11.44 12.32 -6.59
CA LYS A 83 -12.61 12.63 -7.44
C LYS A 83 -12.44 13.85 -8.35
N LYS A 84 -11.49 14.73 -8.03
CA LYS A 84 -11.20 16.00 -8.71
C LYS A 84 -9.71 16.29 -8.55
N THR A 85 -9.16 17.17 -9.39
CA THR A 85 -7.80 17.70 -9.26
C THR A 85 -7.49 18.04 -7.80
N LEU A 86 -6.50 17.36 -7.23
CA LEU A 86 -6.11 17.55 -5.83
C LEU A 86 -5.64 19.00 -5.65
N LYS A 87 -6.32 19.77 -4.80
CA LYS A 87 -5.68 20.95 -4.21
C LYS A 87 -4.43 20.44 -3.49
N THR A 88 -3.30 21.08 -3.74
CA THR A 88 -2.02 20.78 -3.07
C THR A 88 -2.27 20.77 -1.56
N PHE A 89 -2.25 19.59 -0.95
CA PHE A 89 -2.39 19.46 0.49
C PHE A 89 -1.00 19.67 1.10
N LYS A 90 -0.75 20.87 1.63
CA LYS A 90 0.39 21.07 2.51
C LYS A 90 0.05 20.39 3.83
N LEU A 91 0.68 19.25 4.09
CA LEU A 91 0.61 18.60 5.39
C LEU A 91 1.13 19.60 6.43
N PRO A 92 0.34 20.03 7.44
CA PRO A 92 0.87 20.82 8.53
C PRO A 92 1.70 19.87 9.39
N LEU A 93 2.96 19.67 9.00
CA LEU A 93 3.94 18.99 9.83
C LEU A 93 4.20 19.92 11.04
N PRO A 94 4.00 19.46 12.28
CA PRO A 94 4.48 20.20 13.44
C PRO A 94 5.98 20.40 13.28
N ASN A 95 6.46 21.63 13.51
CA ASN A 95 7.87 22.00 13.33
C ASN A 95 8.86 21.22 14.21
N LYS A 96 8.39 20.31 15.07
CA LYS A 96 9.16 19.32 15.82
C LYS A 96 8.31 18.07 16.01
N ILE A 97 8.42 17.12 15.10
CA ILE A 97 8.17 15.71 15.41
C ILE A 97 9.54 15.05 15.37
N ASN A 98 10.01 14.56 16.53
CA ASN A 98 11.12 13.62 16.59
C ASN A 98 10.64 12.35 15.88
N TYR A 99 10.91 12.24 14.59
CA TYR A 99 10.90 10.95 13.93
C TYR A 99 12.16 10.23 14.41
N GLU A 100 12.04 9.39 15.43
CA GLU A 100 13.03 8.34 15.65
C GLU A 100 12.89 7.35 14.48
N PHE A 101 13.66 7.59 13.43
CA PHE A 101 14.04 6.52 12.53
C PHE A 101 15.12 5.72 13.26
N ASP A 102 14.72 4.62 13.89
CA ASP A 102 15.67 3.60 14.32
C ASP A 102 16.27 2.95 13.06
N PHE A 103 17.33 3.55 12.53
CA PHE A 103 18.22 2.89 11.58
C PHE A 103 19.15 1.95 12.36
N ASN A 104 18.59 0.86 12.87
CA ASN A 104 19.36 -0.27 13.36
C ASN A 104 18.90 -1.53 12.64
N PHE A 105 19.38 -1.70 11.40
CA PHE A 105 19.43 -3.00 10.75
C PHE A 105 20.89 -3.26 10.35
N PHE A 106 21.51 -4.18 11.11
CA PHE A 106 22.78 -4.90 10.93
C PHE A 106 23.93 -4.24 10.17
#